data_AF-A0A6P3WAF1-F1
#
_entry.id   AF-A0A6P3WAF1-F1
#
_cell.length_a   1.000
_cell.length_b   1.000
_cell.length_c   1.000
_cell.angle_alpha   90.00
_cell.angle_beta   90.00
_cell.angle_gamma   90.00
#
_symmetry.space_group_name_H-M   'P 1'
#
loop_
_entity.id
_entity.type
_entity.pdbx_description
1 polymer ?
#
loop_
_entity_poly.entity_id
_entity_poly.type
_entity_poly.pdbx_seq_one_letter_code
_entity_poly.pdbx_strand_id
1 'polypeptide(L)'
;MPVKSLVTVRYGPYDSCGIVDHRTFRLEGLQAALQENGHRCVLEKTLDWNKVELVVNGECVYVCNVKDLEFGGDGQLDHLCEEAVTNVRNAN
;
A
#
# COMPACT_ATOMS: atom_id res chain seq x y z
N MET A 1 3.77 2.06 -21.41
CA MET A 1 4.91 1.49 -20.65
C MET A 1 4.75 1.99 -19.22
N PRO A 2 4.70 1.16 -18.17
CA PRO A 2 4.72 1.73 -16.82
C PRO A 2 6.13 2.27 -16.56
N VAL A 3 6.19 3.53 -16.16
CA VAL A 3 7.40 4.11 -15.57
C VAL A 3 7.68 3.30 -14.30
N LYS A 4 8.90 2.78 -14.16
CA LYS A 4 9.32 2.13 -12.91
C LYS A 4 9.41 3.20 -11.82
N SER A 5 8.29 3.42 -11.13
CA SER A 5 8.20 4.42 -10.06
C SER A 5 8.61 3.80 -8.72
N LEU A 6 9.30 4.60 -7.90
CA LEU A 6 9.47 4.32 -6.49
C LEU A 6 8.20 4.76 -5.77
N VAL A 7 7.52 3.82 -5.12
CA VAL A 7 6.30 4.03 -4.34
C VAL A 7 6.66 3.93 -2.87
N THR A 8 6.50 5.03 -2.13
CA THR A 8 6.60 5.01 -0.67
C THR A 8 5.22 4.70 -0.10
N VAL A 9 5.09 3.52 0.52
CA VAL A 9 3.89 3.08 1.23
C VAL A 9 4.01 3.57 2.68
N ARG A 10 3.34 4.67 2.97
CA ARG A 10 3.20 5.20 4.32
C ARG A 10 2.09 4.44 5.02
N TYR A 11 2.35 3.88 6.20
CA TYR A 11 1.35 3.10 6.92
C TYR A 11 1.38 3.39 8.41
N GLY A 12 0.20 3.62 8.96
CA GLY A 12 0.00 3.78 10.39
C GLY A 12 -0.19 2.46 11.13
N PRO A 13 -0.17 2.51 12.46
CA PRO A 13 -0.46 1.34 13.27
C PRO A 13 -1.95 1.01 13.20
N TYR A 14 -2.29 -0.27 13.38
CA TYR A 14 -3.68 -0.70 13.48
C TYR A 14 -3.86 -1.73 14.58
N ASP A 15 -5.06 -1.76 15.15
CA ASP A 15 -5.44 -2.79 16.12
C ASP A 15 -5.59 -4.15 15.42
N SER A 16 -4.89 -5.14 15.96
CA SER A 16 -5.07 -6.55 15.61
C SER A 16 -4.86 -7.41 16.86
N CYS A 17 -5.93 -8.11 17.25
CA CYS A 17 -6.01 -8.90 18.47
C CYS A 17 -5.80 -8.07 19.77
N GLY A 18 -6.33 -6.85 19.83
CA GLY A 18 -6.28 -6.00 21.02
C GLY A 18 -4.94 -5.26 21.22
N ILE A 19 -4.05 -5.33 20.24
CA ILE A 19 -2.73 -4.67 20.26
C ILE A 19 -2.65 -3.77 19.04
N VAL A 20 -2.39 -2.48 19.28
CA VAL A 20 -2.16 -1.47 18.25
C VAL A 20 -0.66 -1.34 18.00
N ASP A 21 -0.22 -1.70 16.80
CA ASP A 21 1.18 -1.62 16.39
C ASP A 21 1.33 -1.49 14.88
N HIS A 22 2.51 -1.12 14.40
CA HIS A 22 2.86 -1.10 12.97
C HIS A 22 3.11 -2.52 12.48
N ARG A 23 2.16 -3.05 11.69
CA ARG A 23 2.27 -4.38 11.10
C ARG A 23 2.18 -4.31 9.58
N THR A 24 2.85 -5.24 8.92
CA THR A 24 2.97 -5.27 7.46
C THR A 24 2.21 -6.41 6.80
N PHE A 25 1.60 -7.33 7.56
CA PHE A 25 0.93 -8.52 7.00
C PHE A 25 -0.16 -8.19 5.96
N ARG A 26 -0.96 -7.15 6.21
CA ARG A 26 -1.97 -6.68 5.25
C ARG A 26 -1.40 -5.84 4.10
N LEU A 27 -0.13 -5.44 4.19
CA LEU A 27 0.56 -4.72 3.13
C LEU A 27 1.26 -5.67 2.14
N GLU A 28 1.40 -6.96 2.47
CA GLU A 28 2.11 -7.93 1.62
C GLU A 28 1.45 -8.05 0.24
N GLY A 29 0.12 -8.21 0.19
CA GLY A 29 -0.63 -8.25 -1.08
C GLY A 29 -0.49 -6.95 -1.89
N LEU A 30 -0.58 -5.80 -1.22
CA LEU A 30 -0.40 -4.50 -1.86
C LEU A 30 1.02 -4.32 -2.44
N GLN A 31 2.04 -4.73 -1.68
CA GLN A 31 3.43 -4.69 -2.14
C GLN A 31 3.66 -5.65 -3.33
N ALA A 32 3.09 -6.86 -3.28
CA ALA A 32 3.18 -7.84 -4.35
C ALA A 32 2.52 -7.32 -5.64
N ALA A 33 1.30 -6.79 -5.55
CA ALA A 33 0.59 -6.21 -6.68
C ALA A 33 1.38 -5.05 -7.32
N LEU A 34 1.93 -4.13 -6.53
CA LEU A 34 2.76 -3.04 -7.05
C LEU A 34 4.06 -3.55 -7.71
N GLN A 35 4.71 -4.56 -7.12
CA GLN A 35 5.95 -5.14 -7.65
C GLN A 35 5.74 -5.92 -8.95
N GLU A 36 4.65 -6.70 -9.04
CA GLU A 36 4.26 -7.42 -10.26
C GLU A 36 4.02 -6.45 -11.43
N ASN A 37 3.55 -5.25 -11.10
CA ASN A 37 3.36 -4.15 -12.04
C ASN A 37 4.63 -3.34 -12.37
N GLY A 38 5.78 -3.76 -11.84
CA GLY A 38 7.10 -3.19 -12.13
C GLY A 38 7.52 -2.02 -11.24
N HIS A 39 6.73 -1.71 -10.21
CA HIS A 39 7.05 -0.63 -9.26
C HIS A 39 7.92 -1.14 -8.10
N ARG A 40 8.71 -0.26 -7.49
CA ARG A 40 9.47 -0.58 -6.27
C ARG A 40 8.75 0.01 -5.08
N CYS A 41 8.59 -0.78 -4.01
CA CYS A 41 7.91 -0.35 -2.79
C CYS A 41 8.91 -0.12 -1.66
N VAL A 42 8.76 0.98 -0.94
CA VAL A 42 9.45 1.26 0.33
C VAL A 42 8.41 1.52 1.41
N LEU A 43 8.56 0.88 2.56
CA LEU A 43 7.63 1.04 3.68
C LEU A 43 8.10 2.16 4.62
N GLU A 44 7.20 3.07 4.98
CA GLU A 44 7.44 4.17 5.92
C GLU A 44 6.36 4.16 6.99
N LYS A 45 6.77 4.12 8.27
CA LYS A 45 5.82 4.13 9.40
C LYS A 45 5.30 5.55 9.63
N THR A 46 4.00 5.70 9.86
CA THR A 46 3.36 6.96 10.25
C THR A 46 2.58 6.83 11.56
N LEU A 47 2.09 7.93 12.13
CA LEU A 47 1.28 7.88 13.36
C LEU A 47 -0.22 7.85 13.09
N ASP A 48 -0.64 8.00 11.83
CA ASP A 48 -2.05 8.07 11.42
C ASP A 48 -2.70 6.68 11.45
N TRP A 49 -3.46 6.40 12.51
CA TRP A 49 -4.03 5.07 12.74
C TRP A 49 -4.84 4.54 11.57
N ASN A 50 -4.63 3.26 11.28
CA ASN A 50 -5.26 2.50 10.21
C ASN A 50 -5.06 3.07 8.80
N LYS A 51 -4.29 4.14 8.61
CA LYS A 51 -4.17 4.80 7.31
C LYS A 51 -3.00 4.23 6.52
N VAL A 52 -3.23 3.98 5.24
CA VAL A 52 -2.18 3.67 4.26
C VAL A 52 -2.22 4.75 3.19
N GLU A 53 -1.06 5.29 2.82
CA GLU A 53 -0.91 6.25 1.74
C GLU A 53 0.17 5.76 0.77
N LEU A 54 -0.12 5.85 -0.53
CA LEU A 54 0.89 5.64 -1.57
C LEU A 54 1.40 6.99 -2.03
N VAL A 55 2.70 7.18 -1.90
CA VAL A 55 3.39 8.41 -2.31
C VAL A 55 4.32 8.09 -3.48
N VAL A 56 4.13 8.80 -4.59
CA VAL A 56 4.94 8.70 -5.81
C VAL A 56 5.46 10.09 -6.13
N ASN A 57 6.77 10.22 -6.38
CA ASN A 57 7.40 11.52 -6.66
C ASN A 57 7.12 12.63 -5.62
N GLY A 58 6.84 12.24 -4.37
CA GLY A 58 6.51 13.16 -3.28
C GLY A 58 5.03 13.53 -3.17
N GLU A 59 4.18 13.07 -4.09
CA GLU A 59 2.74 13.31 -4.09
C GLU A 59 1.98 12.08 -3.59
N CYS A 60 0.98 12.29 -2.74
CA CYS A 60 0.08 11.21 -2.31
C CYS A 60 -0.96 10.94 -3.40
N VAL A 61 -0.95 9.73 -3.95
CA VAL A 61 -1.75 9.36 -5.13
C VAL A 61 -2.88 8.40 -4.79
N TYR A 62 -2.82 7.77 -3.62
CA TYR A 62 -3.85 6.84 -3.15
C TYR A 62 -3.85 6.77 -1.62
N VAL A 63 -5.03 6.60 -1.03
CA VAL A 63 -5.22 6.40 0.40
C VAL A 63 -6.26 5.31 0.62
N CYS A 64 -5.97 4.39 1.53
CA CYS A 64 -6.96 3.42 2.00
C CYS A 64 -6.78 3.13 3.49
N ASN A 65 -7.72 2.36 4.04
CA ASN A 65 -7.61 1.83 5.40
C ASN A 65 -6.91 0.47 5.36
N VAL A 66 -5.88 0.28 6.19
CA VAL A 66 -5.11 -0.98 6.27
C VAL A 66 -5.98 -2.18 6.66
N LYS A 67 -7.08 -1.96 7.37
CA LYS A 67 -8.00 -3.04 7.78
C LYS A 67 -8.92 -3.51 6.65
N ASP A 68 -9.05 -2.71 5.59
CA ASP A 68 -9.84 -3.06 4.41
C ASP A 68 -9.02 -3.87 3.39
N LEU A 69 -7.68 -3.84 3.50
CA LEU A 69 -6.78 -4.70 2.71
C LEU A 69 -6.88 -6.16 3.18
N GLU A 70 -6.89 -7.09 2.25
CA GLU A 70 -6.87 -8.51 2.56
C GLU A 70 -5.54 -8.92 3.23
N PHE A 71 -5.58 -10.01 4.00
CA PHE A 71 -4.41 -10.45 4.78
C PHE A 71 -3.47 -11.30 3.92
N GLY A 72 -2.22 -10.87 3.76
CA GLY A 72 -1.21 -11.61 3.00
C GLY A 72 -1.50 -11.70 1.50
N GLY A 73 -0.92 -12.71 0.84
CA GLY A 73 -1.20 -13.04 -0.56
C GLY A 73 -0.45 -12.20 -1.59
N ASP A 74 -0.88 -12.30 -2.84
CA ASP A 74 -0.34 -11.59 -4.01
C ASP A 74 -1.10 -10.31 -4.36
N GLY A 75 -2.22 -10.04 -3.68
CA GLY A 75 -3.06 -8.87 -3.90
C GLY A 75 -3.91 -8.93 -5.17
N GLN A 76 -3.90 -10.04 -5.93
CA GLN A 76 -4.60 -10.12 -7.23
C GLN A 76 -6.13 -10.16 -7.11
N LEU A 77 -6.64 -10.66 -5.98
CA LEU A 77 -8.07 -10.75 -5.70
C LEU A 77 -8.59 -9.59 -4.84
N ASP A 78 -7.70 -8.70 -4.40
CA ASP A 78 -8.05 -7.54 -3.57
C ASP A 78 -8.28 -6.32 -4.48
N HIS A 79 -9.54 -5.86 -4.52
CA HIS A 79 -9.92 -4.70 -5.32
C HIS A 79 -9.16 -3.42 -4.93
N LEU A 80 -8.80 -3.25 -3.66
CA LEU A 80 -8.03 -2.09 -3.21
C LEU A 80 -6.60 -2.12 -3.74
N CYS A 81 -6.04 -3.32 -3.96
CA CYS A 81 -4.74 -3.48 -4.59
C CYS A 81 -4.79 -3.12 -6.08
N GLU A 82 -5.86 -3.49 -6.80
CA GLU A 82 -6.07 -3.08 -8.19
C GLU A 82 -6.24 -1.56 -8.31
N GLU A 83 -7.05 -0.95 -7.44
CA GLU A 83 -7.26 0.50 -7.38
C GLU A 83 -5.96 1.23 -7.08
N ALA A 84 -5.18 0.75 -6.11
CA ALA A 84 -3.87 1.29 -5.76
C ALA A 84 -2.91 1.28 -6.95
N VAL A 85 -2.76 0.14 -7.63
CA VAL A 85 -1.91 0.00 -8.82
C VAL A 85 -2.36 0.96 -9.93
N THR A 86 -3.67 1.08 -10.15
CA THR A 86 -4.24 1.99 -11.16
C THR A 86 -3.91 3.45 -10.84
N ASN A 87 -4.06 3.88 -9.59
CA ASN A 87 -3.71 5.24 -9.17
C ASN A 87 -2.20 5.52 -9.31
N VAL A 88 -1.35 4.56 -8.92
CA VAL A 88 0.11 4.68 -9.10
C VAL A 88 0.51 4.76 -10.57
N ARG A 89 -0.15 4.01 -11.46
CA ARG A 89 0.11 4.06 -12.90
C ARG A 89 -0.32 5.38 -13.54
N ASN A 90 -1.36 6.02 -13.00
CA ASN A 90 -1.87 7.30 -13.47
C ASN A 90 -1.12 8.49 -12.85
N ALA A 91 -0.33 8.27 -11.80
CA ALA A 91 0.55 9.27 -11.23
C ALA A 91 1.75 9.52 -12.16
N ASN A 92 1.94 10.79 -12.55
CA ASN A 92 2.94 11.23 -13.53
C ASN A 92 4.39 11.11 -13.03
#